data_AF-A0A949WDQ6-F1
#
_entry.id   AF-A0A949WDQ6-F1
#
_cell.length_a   1.000
_cell.length_b   1.000
_cell.length_c   1.000
_cell.angle_alpha   90.00
_cell.angle_beta   90.00
_cell.angle_gamma   90.00
#
_symmetry.space_group_name_H-M   'P 1'
#
loop_
_entity.id
_entity.type
_entity.pdbx_description
1 polymer ?
#
loop_
_entity_poly.entity_id
_entity_poly.type
_entity_poly.pdbx_seq_one_letter_code
_entity_poly.pdbx_strand_id
1 'polypeptide(L)'
;MSLKLTEIERRVLGTLIEKWLTTPQAYPLSLNALTNGCNQKSARDPETSYSEQEVEQACLALKSRSLAVQFFGAGARVPKWEEAMSATLALSKPEIAVLAELMLRGPQSEGELRSRASRMADLPTLEALHGVLEKVRSRPQPLVQRLSEEGRVRGVRWAHTFYPDGEALPQAPESPTTFASGSFSAATTSPSPTLEQRLAALEARVAELERRTQGL
;
A
#
# COMPACT_ATOMS: atom_id res chain seq x y z
N MET A 1 -20.42 14.61 2.35
CA MET A 1 -19.04 15.15 2.48
C MET A 1 -18.09 14.00 2.23
N SER A 2 -17.16 14.14 1.28
CA SER A 2 -16.14 13.12 0.99
C SER A 2 -15.25 12.94 2.21
N LEU A 3 -14.95 11.68 2.56
CA LEU A 3 -13.98 11.41 3.63
C LEU A 3 -12.57 11.80 3.15
N LYS A 4 -11.86 12.58 3.96
CA LYS A 4 -10.49 13.07 3.68
C LYS A 4 -9.61 12.74 4.88
N LEU A 5 -8.54 11.99 4.65
CA LEU A 5 -7.64 11.46 5.67
C LEU A 5 -6.21 11.88 5.35
N THR A 6 -5.46 12.37 6.33
CA THR A 6 -4.01 12.63 6.15
C THR A 6 -3.22 11.33 5.96
N GLU A 7 -1.97 11.40 5.53
CA GLU A 7 -1.11 10.22 5.35
C GLU A 7 -1.02 9.36 6.63
N ILE A 8 -0.77 10.00 7.78
CA ILE A 8 -0.68 9.30 9.05
C ILE A 8 -2.02 8.71 9.48
N GLU A 9 -3.14 9.40 9.24
CA GLU A 9 -4.48 8.87 9.55
C GLU A 9 -4.79 7.62 8.72
N ARG A 10 -4.45 7.63 7.42
CA ARG A 10 -4.58 6.46 6.54
C ARG A 10 -3.70 5.31 7.02
N ARG A 11 -2.46 5.60 7.42
CA ARG A 11 -1.53 4.59 7.97
C ARG A 11 -2.09 3.95 9.24
N VAL A 12 -2.54 4.78 10.17
CA VAL A 12 -3.08 4.34 11.47
C VAL A 12 -4.34 3.49 11.25
N LEU A 13 -5.28 3.99 10.45
CA LEU A 13 -6.53 3.28 10.18
C LEU A 13 -6.30 1.95 9.43
N GLY A 14 -5.45 1.97 8.40
CA GLY A 14 -5.05 0.76 7.68
C GLY A 14 -4.38 -0.27 8.59
N THR A 15 -3.53 0.19 9.54
CA THR A 15 -2.86 -0.70 10.51
C THR A 15 -3.87 -1.32 11.49
N LEU A 16 -4.83 -0.55 12.01
CA LEU A 16 -5.88 -1.06 12.89
C LEU A 16 -6.71 -2.14 12.17
N ILE A 17 -7.13 -1.88 10.94
CA ILE A 17 -7.92 -2.83 10.13
C ILE A 17 -7.11 -4.10 9.84
N GLU A 18 -5.85 -3.95 9.40
CA GLU A 18 -4.96 -5.08 9.13
C GLU A 18 -4.84 -5.98 10.37
N LYS A 19 -4.56 -5.40 11.54
CA LYS A 19 -4.38 -6.18 12.78
C LYS A 19 -5.69 -6.77 13.30
N TRP A 20 -6.82 -6.09 13.11
CA TRP A 20 -8.13 -6.65 13.42
C TRP A 20 -8.41 -7.94 12.61
N LEU A 21 -8.10 -7.91 11.31
CA LEU A 21 -8.38 -9.03 10.40
C LEU A 21 -7.35 -10.16 10.50
N THR A 22 -6.08 -9.83 10.72
CA THR A 22 -4.97 -10.82 10.66
C THR A 22 -4.49 -11.30 12.02
N THR A 23 -4.69 -10.51 13.08
CA THR A 23 -4.19 -10.80 14.43
C THR A 23 -5.25 -10.51 15.51
N PRO A 24 -6.44 -11.13 15.44
CA PRO A 24 -7.55 -10.85 16.36
C PRO A 24 -7.19 -11.09 17.84
N GLN A 25 -6.24 -11.98 18.13
CA GLN A 25 -5.74 -12.26 19.47
C GLN A 25 -4.94 -11.11 20.09
N ALA A 26 -4.32 -10.26 19.25
CA ALA A 26 -3.54 -9.10 19.69
C ALA A 26 -4.38 -7.82 19.71
N TYR A 27 -5.62 -7.88 19.21
CA TYR A 27 -6.52 -6.77 19.05
C TYR A 27 -7.52 -6.70 20.24
N PRO A 28 -7.88 -5.51 20.74
CA PRO A 28 -7.49 -4.17 20.30
C PRO A 28 -6.04 -3.79 20.65
N LEU A 29 -5.47 -2.85 19.90
CA LEU A 29 -4.05 -2.48 19.99
C LEU A 29 -3.82 -1.40 21.06
N SER A 30 -2.75 -1.54 21.86
CA SER A 30 -2.23 -0.39 22.62
C SER A 30 -1.60 0.64 21.68
N LEU A 31 -1.41 1.87 22.16
CA LEU A 31 -0.78 2.93 21.38
C LEU A 31 0.62 2.54 20.87
N ASN A 32 1.49 2.00 21.74
CA ASN A 32 2.80 1.45 21.35
C ASN A 32 2.70 0.35 20.27
N ALA A 33 1.78 -0.62 20.41
CA ALA A 33 1.61 -1.68 19.41
C ALA A 33 1.17 -1.12 18.05
N LEU A 34 0.30 -0.11 18.06
CA LEU A 34 -0.15 0.58 16.86
C LEU A 34 0.98 1.39 16.20
N THR A 35 1.79 2.12 16.98
CA THR A 35 2.97 2.85 16.48
C THR A 35 3.96 1.90 15.80
N ASN A 36 4.27 0.77 16.44
CA ASN A 36 5.12 -0.26 15.84
C ASN A 36 4.51 -0.85 14.55
N GLY A 37 3.18 -1.02 14.52
CA GLY A 37 2.44 -1.45 13.35
C GLY A 37 2.49 -0.43 12.19
N CYS A 38 2.46 0.87 12.49
CA CYS A 38 2.55 1.92 11.48
C CYS A 38 3.93 1.95 10.81
N ASN A 39 4.99 1.68 11.58
CA ASN A 39 6.39 1.76 11.16
C ASN A 39 6.99 0.40 10.73
N GLN A 40 6.15 -0.59 10.38
CA GLN A 40 6.65 -1.88 9.88
C GLN A 40 7.37 -1.70 8.53
N LYS A 41 8.51 -2.38 8.35
CA LYS A 41 9.26 -2.39 7.09
C LYS A 41 8.57 -3.13 5.95
N SER A 42 7.65 -4.03 6.29
CA SER A 42 6.90 -4.82 5.34
C SER A 42 5.45 -4.40 5.35
N ALA A 43 4.79 -4.59 4.21
CA ALA A 43 3.39 -4.23 4.03
C ALA A 43 3.07 -2.73 4.22
N ARG A 44 4.08 -1.87 4.08
CA ARG A 44 3.96 -0.42 4.09
C ARG A 44 4.66 0.13 2.87
N ASP A 45 4.03 1.10 2.22
CA ASP A 45 4.63 1.90 1.16
C ASP A 45 4.03 3.30 1.22
N PRO A 46 4.81 4.34 1.63
CA PRO A 46 6.23 4.30 1.98
C PRO A 46 6.52 3.69 3.37
N GLU A 47 7.78 3.35 3.65
CA GLU A 47 8.26 3.11 5.02
C GLU A 47 8.18 4.41 5.84
N THR A 48 7.74 4.33 7.10
CA THR A 48 7.55 5.50 7.97
C THR A 48 8.26 5.31 9.31
N SER A 49 8.45 6.41 10.02
CA SER A 49 9.00 6.44 11.38
C SER A 49 8.24 7.44 12.25
N TYR A 50 6.92 7.27 12.37
CA TYR A 50 6.09 8.13 13.19
C TYR A 50 6.37 7.92 14.68
N SER A 51 6.35 9.01 15.44
CA SER A 51 6.40 9.00 16.90
C SER A 51 5.05 8.56 17.49
N GLU A 52 5.08 8.14 18.76
CA GLU A 52 3.86 7.75 19.49
C GLU A 52 2.87 8.92 19.62
N GLN A 53 3.37 10.15 19.78
CA GLN A 53 2.56 11.37 19.85
C GLN A 53 1.82 11.64 18.53
N GLU A 54 2.50 11.51 17.39
CA GLU A 54 1.87 11.69 16.07
C GLU A 54 0.77 10.67 15.83
N VAL A 55 1.02 9.40 16.19
CA VAL A 55 0.03 8.32 16.10
C VAL A 55 -1.16 8.57 17.02
N GLU A 56 -0.94 9.07 18.23
CA GLU A 56 -2.02 9.41 19.16
C GLU A 56 -2.92 10.52 18.61
N GLN A 57 -2.33 11.60 18.07
CA GLN A 57 -3.10 12.68 17.45
C GLN A 57 -3.93 12.18 16.28
N ALA A 58 -3.37 11.31 15.44
CA ALA A 58 -4.11 10.67 14.34
C ALA A 58 -5.27 9.81 14.86
N CYS A 59 -5.07 9.05 15.94
CA CYS A 59 -6.14 8.26 16.57
C CYS A 59 -7.27 9.15 17.09
N LEU A 60 -6.95 10.26 17.74
CA LEU A 60 -7.94 11.22 18.23
C LEU A 60 -8.73 11.87 17.08
N ALA A 61 -8.06 12.22 15.97
CA ALA A 61 -8.71 12.73 14.77
C ALA A 61 -9.58 11.69 14.06
N LEU A 62 -9.21 10.41 14.07
CA LEU A 62 -10.04 9.32 13.57
C LEU A 62 -11.26 9.08 14.47
N LYS A 63 -11.08 9.17 15.79
CA LYS A 63 -12.15 9.04 16.79
C LYS A 63 -13.22 10.11 16.67
N SER A 64 -12.83 11.37 16.45
CA SER A 64 -13.79 12.47 16.26
C SER A 64 -14.66 12.30 15.01
N ARG A 65 -14.22 11.48 14.05
CA ARG A 65 -14.95 11.12 12.83
C ARG A 65 -15.59 9.73 12.90
N SER A 66 -15.60 9.09 14.07
CA SER A 66 -16.14 7.73 14.29
C SER A 66 -15.49 6.65 13.42
N LEU A 67 -14.21 6.82 13.04
CA LEU A 67 -13.44 5.84 12.27
C LEU A 67 -12.56 4.96 13.14
N ALA A 68 -12.30 5.40 14.38
CA ALA A 68 -11.63 4.61 15.40
C ALA A 68 -12.33 4.80 16.75
N VAL A 69 -12.21 3.83 17.64
CA VAL A 69 -12.76 3.88 19.01
C VAL A 69 -11.64 3.61 19.99
N GLN A 70 -11.68 4.32 21.11
CA GLN A 70 -10.79 4.07 22.23
C GLN A 70 -11.50 3.16 23.22
N PHE A 71 -10.93 1.98 23.46
CA PHE A 71 -11.43 0.97 24.36
C PHE A 71 -10.67 0.98 25.67
N PHE A 72 -11.41 1.00 26.79
CA PHE A 72 -10.89 0.79 28.13
C PHE A 72 -11.44 -0.55 28.63
N GLY A 73 -10.59 -1.57 28.66
CA GLY A 73 -10.97 -2.86 29.27
C GLY A 73 -11.27 -2.67 30.75
N ALA A 74 -12.20 -3.45 31.30
CA ALA A 74 -12.50 -3.42 32.73
C ALA A 74 -11.21 -3.65 33.54
N GLY A 75 -10.79 -2.64 34.31
CA GLY A 75 -9.55 -2.67 35.11
C GLY A 75 -8.24 -2.44 34.33
N ALA A 76 -8.29 -2.23 33.01
CA ALA A 76 -7.11 -1.96 32.20
C ALA A 76 -6.65 -0.50 32.38
N ARG A 77 -5.37 -0.31 32.73
CA ARG A 77 -4.76 1.02 32.90
C ARG A 77 -4.37 1.70 31.59
N VAL A 78 -4.19 0.92 30.53
CA VAL A 78 -3.69 1.41 29.24
C VAL A 78 -4.84 1.41 28.23
N PRO A 79 -5.19 2.57 27.63
CA PRO A 79 -6.19 2.63 26.58
C PRO A 79 -5.73 1.82 25.36
N LYS A 80 -6.70 1.20 24.70
CA LYS A 80 -6.50 0.49 23.44
C LYS A 80 -7.34 1.13 22.34
N TRP A 81 -7.01 0.84 21.09
CA TRP A 81 -7.64 1.41 19.90
C TRP A 81 -8.22 0.33 19.01
N GLU A 82 -9.42 0.61 18.52
CA GLU A 82 -10.20 -0.21 17.60
C GLU A 82 -10.49 0.56 16.31
N GLU A 83 -10.45 -0.13 15.17
CA GLU A 83 -11.09 0.34 13.94
C GLU A 83 -12.62 0.36 14.12
N ALA A 84 -13.25 1.42 13.64
CA ALA A 84 -14.72 1.53 13.57
C ALA A 84 -15.21 1.87 12.16
N MET A 85 -14.31 1.95 11.19
CA MET A 85 -14.64 2.29 9.81
C MET A 85 -15.56 1.24 9.19
N SER A 86 -15.38 -0.04 9.53
CA SER A 86 -16.25 -1.13 9.02
C SER A 86 -17.70 -0.91 9.39
N ALA A 87 -17.96 -0.61 10.67
CA ALA A 87 -19.30 -0.34 11.18
C ALA A 87 -19.84 0.99 10.65
N THR A 88 -19.05 2.06 10.73
CA THR A 88 -19.46 3.43 10.34
C THR A 88 -19.83 3.53 8.87
N LEU A 89 -19.15 2.79 7.99
CA LEU A 89 -19.42 2.80 6.55
C LEU A 89 -20.22 1.57 6.07
N ALA A 90 -20.64 0.69 6.99
CA ALA A 90 -21.31 -0.58 6.70
C ALA A 90 -20.58 -1.40 5.61
N LEU A 91 -19.29 -1.66 5.85
CA LEU A 91 -18.40 -2.38 4.94
C LEU A 91 -18.27 -3.84 5.34
N SER A 92 -18.27 -4.72 4.34
CA SER A 92 -17.93 -6.13 4.56
C SER A 92 -16.43 -6.34 4.77
N LYS A 93 -16.02 -7.51 5.28
CA LYS A 93 -14.60 -7.84 5.48
C LYS A 93 -13.77 -7.73 4.19
N PRO A 94 -14.21 -8.26 3.03
CA PRO A 94 -13.48 -8.07 1.77
C PRO A 94 -13.36 -6.59 1.37
N GLU A 95 -14.41 -5.80 1.55
CA GLU A 95 -14.42 -4.37 1.18
C GLU A 95 -13.41 -3.57 2.02
N ILE A 96 -13.42 -3.76 3.34
CA ILE A 96 -12.50 -3.02 4.21
C ILE A 96 -11.05 -3.54 4.11
N ALA A 97 -10.85 -4.83 3.82
CA ALA A 97 -9.53 -5.38 3.53
C ALA A 97 -8.88 -4.73 2.30
N VAL A 98 -9.65 -4.56 1.22
CA VAL A 98 -9.18 -3.88 0.00
C VAL A 98 -8.81 -2.43 0.29
N LEU A 99 -9.64 -1.71 1.06
CA LEU A 99 -9.36 -0.33 1.45
C LEU A 99 -8.11 -0.22 2.33
N ALA A 100 -7.95 -1.12 3.31
CA ALA A 100 -6.76 -1.15 4.16
C ALA A 100 -5.48 -1.37 3.34
N GLU A 101 -5.47 -2.32 2.41
CA GLU A 101 -4.31 -2.58 1.55
C GLU A 101 -3.95 -1.35 0.69
N LEU A 102 -4.96 -0.66 0.13
CA LEU A 102 -4.74 0.58 -0.62
C LEU A 102 -4.27 1.74 0.27
N MET A 103 -4.72 1.85 1.52
CA MET A 103 -4.26 2.88 2.45
C MET A 103 -2.83 2.63 2.94
N LEU A 104 -2.42 1.37 3.05
CA LEU A 104 -1.10 0.98 3.55
C LEU A 104 -0.01 1.06 2.48
N ARG A 105 -0.35 0.85 1.20
CA ARG A 105 0.61 0.82 0.09
C ARG A 105 0.26 1.65 -1.14
N GLY A 106 -0.74 2.52 -1.02
CA GLY A 106 -1.18 3.38 -2.12
C GLY A 106 -1.80 2.62 -3.30
N PRO A 107 -1.79 3.24 -4.50
CA PRO A 107 -2.42 2.68 -5.68
C PRO A 107 -1.75 1.39 -6.16
N GLN A 108 -2.54 0.36 -6.47
CA GLN A 108 -2.03 -0.98 -6.83
C GLN A 108 -2.76 -1.55 -8.04
N SER A 109 -2.10 -2.46 -8.77
CA SER A 109 -2.78 -3.26 -9.80
C SER A 109 -3.71 -4.30 -9.17
N GLU A 110 -4.74 -4.74 -9.90
CA GLU A 110 -5.68 -5.77 -9.40
C GLU A 110 -4.96 -7.07 -8.98
N GLY A 111 -3.90 -7.47 -9.69
CA GLY A 111 -3.11 -8.66 -9.35
C GLY A 111 -2.37 -8.53 -8.02
N GLU A 112 -1.72 -7.39 -7.79
CA GLU A 112 -1.05 -7.06 -6.52
C GLU A 112 -2.07 -6.97 -5.38
N LEU A 113 -3.14 -6.22 -5.62
CA LEU A 113 -4.18 -5.93 -4.64
C LEU A 113 -4.88 -7.21 -4.19
N ARG A 114 -5.24 -8.11 -5.12
CA ARG A 114 -5.85 -9.41 -4.78
C ARG A 114 -4.89 -10.20 -3.88
N SER A 115 -3.66 -10.40 -4.34
CA SER A 115 -2.66 -11.21 -3.65
C SER A 115 -2.36 -10.71 -2.22
N ARG A 116 -2.27 -9.39 -2.05
CA ARG A 116 -1.94 -8.77 -0.76
C ARG A 116 -3.15 -8.70 0.16
N ALA A 117 -4.32 -8.30 -0.34
CA ALA A 117 -5.56 -8.24 0.44
C ALA A 117 -6.11 -9.62 0.83
N SER A 118 -5.77 -10.69 0.08
CA SER A 118 -6.12 -12.09 0.43
C SER A 118 -5.59 -12.53 1.82
N ARG A 119 -4.62 -11.81 2.40
CA ARG A 119 -4.14 -12.07 3.76
C ARG A 119 -5.14 -11.62 4.83
N MET A 120 -6.01 -10.67 4.49
CA MET A 120 -6.99 -10.04 5.39
C MET A 120 -8.42 -10.56 5.19
N ALA A 121 -8.78 -10.96 3.97
CA ALA A 121 -10.10 -11.48 3.65
C ALA A 121 -10.04 -12.49 2.50
N ASP A 122 -11.03 -13.37 2.41
CA ASP A 122 -11.11 -14.33 1.30
C ASP A 122 -11.42 -13.63 -0.03
N LEU A 123 -10.51 -13.79 -0.99
CA LEU A 123 -10.53 -13.19 -2.33
C LEU A 123 -9.99 -14.22 -3.33
N PRO A 124 -10.78 -15.26 -3.64
CA PRO A 124 -10.29 -16.46 -4.34
C PRO A 124 -9.91 -16.17 -5.79
N THR A 125 -10.54 -15.20 -6.44
CA THR A 125 -10.34 -14.87 -7.85
C THR A 125 -10.19 -13.36 -8.09
N LEU A 126 -9.66 -12.98 -9.25
CA LEU A 126 -9.67 -11.59 -9.69
C LEU A 126 -11.09 -11.06 -9.91
N GLU A 127 -12.00 -11.93 -10.35
CA GLU A 127 -13.42 -11.60 -10.51
C GLU A 127 -14.07 -11.24 -9.17
N ALA A 128 -13.77 -11.99 -8.10
CA ALA A 128 -14.25 -11.68 -6.76
C ALA A 128 -13.73 -10.31 -6.27
N LEU A 129 -12.44 -10.02 -6.49
CA LEU A 129 -11.88 -8.69 -6.21
C LEU A 129 -12.58 -7.59 -7.02
N HIS A 130 -12.78 -7.82 -8.33
CA HIS A 130 -13.43 -6.85 -9.20
C HIS A 130 -14.85 -6.53 -8.73
N GLY A 131 -15.64 -7.55 -8.35
CA GLY A 131 -16.96 -7.35 -7.76
C GLY A 131 -16.95 -6.52 -6.48
N VAL A 132 -15.95 -6.73 -5.60
CA VAL A 132 -15.74 -5.90 -4.40
C VAL A 132 -15.43 -4.45 -4.78
N LEU A 133 -14.49 -4.23 -5.71
CA LEU A 133 -14.08 -2.89 -6.16
C LEU A 133 -15.23 -2.12 -6.79
N GLU A 134 -15.99 -2.74 -7.69
CA GLU A 134 -17.15 -2.11 -8.33
C GLU A 134 -18.25 -1.81 -7.31
N LYS A 135 -18.47 -2.68 -6.31
CA LYS A 135 -19.42 -2.41 -5.22
C LYS A 135 -19.02 -1.18 -4.40
N VAL A 136 -17.74 -1.02 -4.05
CA VAL A 136 -17.29 0.15 -3.26
C VAL A 136 -17.10 1.42 -4.11
N ARG A 137 -16.88 1.27 -5.43
CA ARG A 137 -16.84 2.37 -6.41
C ARG A 137 -18.24 2.93 -6.69
N SER A 138 -19.26 2.08 -6.80
CA SER A 138 -20.65 2.45 -7.15
C SER A 138 -21.46 3.06 -6.00
N ARG A 139 -20.86 3.18 -4.80
CA ARG A 139 -21.51 3.85 -3.67
C ARG A 139 -21.78 5.34 -3.99
N PRO A 140 -22.80 5.96 -3.38
CA PRO A 140 -23.06 7.40 -3.55
C PRO A 140 -21.84 8.28 -3.25
N GLN A 141 -20.99 7.82 -2.31
CA GLN A 141 -19.63 8.33 -2.13
C GLN A 141 -18.65 7.19 -2.44
N PRO A 142 -18.01 7.21 -3.62
CA PRO A 142 -17.04 6.21 -4.02
C PRO A 142 -15.88 6.16 -3.03
N LEU A 143 -15.52 4.96 -2.57
CA LEU A 143 -14.40 4.75 -1.64
C LEU A 143 -13.10 4.38 -2.38
N VAL A 144 -13.22 3.95 -3.63
CA VAL A 144 -12.12 3.66 -4.53
C VAL A 144 -12.37 4.30 -5.89
N GLN A 145 -11.28 4.48 -6.63
CA GLN A 145 -11.30 4.95 -8.01
C GLN A 145 -10.34 4.13 -8.85
N ARG A 146 -10.75 3.88 -10.10
CA ARG A 146 -9.91 3.28 -11.12
C ARG A 146 -9.00 4.36 -11.69
N LEU A 147 -7.69 4.09 -11.74
CA LEU A 147 -6.69 5.01 -12.29
C LEU A 147 -6.35 4.72 -13.75
N SER A 148 -6.68 3.53 -14.23
CA SER A 148 -6.47 3.16 -15.64
C SER A 148 -7.66 3.55 -16.50
N GLU A 149 -7.39 3.87 -17.76
CA GLU A 149 -8.41 4.11 -18.78
C GLU A 149 -9.49 3.00 -18.82
N GLU A 150 -10.71 3.40 -19.15
CA GLU A 150 -11.81 2.47 -19.39
C GLU A 150 -11.47 1.57 -20.59
N GLY A 151 -11.85 0.30 -20.53
CA GLY A 151 -11.49 -0.70 -21.54
C GLY A 151 -10.11 -1.36 -21.37
N ARG A 152 -9.22 -0.86 -20.52
CA ARG A 152 -7.98 -1.60 -20.17
C ARG A 152 -8.33 -2.91 -19.46
N VAL A 153 -7.84 -4.03 -19.99
CA VAL A 153 -8.10 -5.38 -19.47
C VAL A 153 -6.97 -5.90 -18.58
N ARG A 154 -5.73 -5.50 -18.83
CA ARG A 154 -4.54 -5.97 -18.08
C ARG A 154 -3.87 -4.83 -17.33
N GLY A 155 -3.40 -5.11 -16.11
CA GLY A 155 -2.68 -4.12 -15.31
C GLY A 155 -3.53 -2.93 -14.89
N VAL A 156 -4.85 -3.14 -14.72
CA VAL A 156 -5.76 -2.13 -14.19
C VAL A 156 -5.32 -1.75 -12.78
N ARG A 157 -5.19 -0.44 -12.52
CA ARG A 157 -4.79 0.11 -11.23
C ARG A 157 -5.96 0.79 -10.53
N TRP A 158 -5.96 0.67 -9.21
CA TRP A 158 -6.97 1.21 -8.31
C TRP A 158 -6.32 1.98 -7.16
N ALA A 159 -7.00 3.00 -6.66
CA ALA A 159 -6.64 3.77 -5.49
C ALA A 159 -7.88 3.99 -4.60
N HIS A 160 -7.69 4.29 -3.31
CA HIS A 160 -8.78 4.80 -2.48
C HIS A 160 -9.04 6.28 -2.80
N THR A 161 -10.17 6.84 -2.34
CA THR A 161 -10.55 8.25 -2.58
C THR A 161 -10.28 9.18 -1.40
N PHE A 162 -9.72 8.68 -0.30
CA PHE A 162 -9.53 9.42 0.95
C PHE A 162 -8.42 10.48 0.96
N TYR A 163 -7.83 10.79 -0.19
CA TYR A 163 -6.78 11.81 -0.29
C TYR A 163 -7.38 13.22 -0.02
N PRO A 164 -6.76 14.04 0.85
CA PRO A 164 -7.02 15.47 1.01
C PRO A 164 -6.99 16.19 -0.33
N ASP A 165 -7.72 17.31 -0.40
CA ASP A 165 -7.77 18.10 -1.62
C ASP A 165 -6.39 18.71 -1.91
N GLY A 166 -5.92 18.57 -3.15
CA GLY A 166 -4.59 19.03 -3.56
C GLY A 166 -3.44 18.06 -3.26
N GLU A 167 -3.68 16.95 -2.53
CA GLU A 167 -2.68 15.89 -2.41
C GLU A 167 -2.56 15.15 -3.75
N ALA A 168 -1.37 15.14 -4.34
CA ALA A 168 -1.11 14.36 -5.54
C ALA A 168 -1.24 12.87 -5.21
N LEU A 169 -2.02 12.14 -6.02
CA LEU A 169 -2.02 10.68 -5.94
C LEU A 169 -0.59 10.20 -6.11
N PRO A 170 -0.12 9.24 -5.29
CA PRO A 170 1.18 8.62 -5.50
C PRO A 170 1.26 8.11 -6.94
N GLN A 171 2.05 8.78 -7.77
CA GLN A 171 2.26 8.32 -9.13
C GLN A 171 3.10 7.07 -9.04
N ALA A 172 2.55 5.95 -9.50
CA ALA A 172 3.35 4.75 -9.67
C ALA A 172 4.45 5.07 -10.70
N PRO A 173 5.69 4.55 -10.51
CA PRO A 173 6.69 4.62 -11.57
C PRO A 173 6.07 4.03 -12.84
N GLU A 174 6.14 4.77 -13.94
CA GLU A 174 5.72 4.29 -15.25
C GLU A 174 6.36 2.92 -15.46
N SER A 175 5.57 1.85 -15.40
CA SER A 175 6.07 0.55 -15.80
C SER A 175 6.43 0.69 -17.28
N PRO A 176 7.66 0.34 -17.70
CA PRO A 176 8.08 0.55 -19.07
C PRO A 176 7.08 -0.12 -19.99
N THR A 177 6.52 0.68 -20.90
CA THR A 177 5.58 0.26 -21.92
C THR A 177 6.03 -1.08 -22.49
N THR A 178 5.14 -2.07 -22.39
CA THR A 178 5.28 -3.37 -23.02
C THR A 178 5.75 -3.19 -24.45
N PHE A 179 6.86 -3.83 -24.82
CA PHE A 179 7.39 -3.87 -26.18
C PHE A 179 6.23 -4.16 -27.16
N ALA A 180 5.89 -3.15 -27.98
CA ALA A 180 4.99 -3.33 -29.08
C ALA A 180 5.67 -4.24 -30.11
N SER A 181 5.11 -5.42 -30.33
CA SER A 181 5.40 -6.22 -31.50
C SER A 181 4.87 -5.46 -32.71
N GLY A 182 5.75 -4.89 -33.54
CA GLY A 182 5.33 -4.13 -34.72
C GLY A 182 6.45 -3.38 -35.43
N SER A 183 7.02 -4.05 -36.44
CA SER A 183 7.75 -3.52 -37.60
C SER A 183 9.10 -2.82 -37.37
N PHE A 184 10.14 -3.46 -37.92
CA PHE A 184 11.45 -2.88 -38.17
C PHE A 184 11.33 -1.55 -38.92
N SER A 185 11.94 -0.49 -38.38
CA SER A 185 12.47 0.60 -39.17
C SER A 185 13.71 1.15 -38.49
N ALA A 186 14.79 1.23 -39.28
CA ALA A 186 16.15 1.47 -38.84
C ALA A 186 16.32 2.85 -38.18
N ALA A 187 16.84 2.87 -36.95
CA ALA A 187 17.48 4.04 -36.37
C ALA A 187 18.68 3.60 -35.53
N THR A 188 19.85 4.02 -35.99
CA THR A 188 21.18 3.79 -35.44
C THR A 188 21.24 4.08 -33.94
N THR A 189 21.39 3.03 -33.13
CA THR A 189 21.85 3.15 -31.74
C THR A 189 23.01 2.17 -31.57
N SER A 190 24.18 2.69 -31.22
CA SER A 190 25.38 1.91 -30.97
C SER A 190 25.08 0.73 -30.04
N PRO A 191 25.61 -0.48 -30.30
CA PRO A 191 25.34 -1.63 -29.45
C PRO A 191 25.89 -1.36 -28.06
N SER A 192 25.01 -1.41 -27.06
CA SER A 192 25.44 -1.49 -25.67
C SER A 192 26.28 -2.77 -25.52
N PRO A 193 27.43 -2.72 -24.83
CA PRO A 193 28.32 -3.87 -24.75
C PRO A 193 27.58 -5.05 -24.14
N THR A 194 27.77 -6.22 -24.74
CA THR A 194 27.14 -7.46 -24.28
C THR A 194 27.57 -7.78 -22.85
N LEU A 195 26.79 -8.61 -22.17
CA LEU A 195 27.05 -8.99 -20.79
C LEU A 195 28.46 -9.62 -20.63
N GLU A 196 28.90 -10.35 -21.65
CA GLU A 196 30.26 -10.93 -21.76
C GLU A 196 31.35 -9.86 -21.83
N GLN A 197 31.14 -8.80 -22.62
CA GLN A 197 32.09 -7.67 -22.72
C GLN A 197 32.18 -6.87 -21.41
N ARG A 198 31.05 -6.74 -20.70
CA ARG A 198 31.03 -6.13 -19.36
C ARG A 198 31.77 -7.00 -18.35
N LEU A 199 31.56 -8.32 -18.38
CA LEU A 199 32.26 -9.28 -17.52
C LEU A 199 33.77 -9.20 -17.72
N ALA A 200 34.25 -9.25 -18.95
CA ALA A 200 35.67 -9.13 -19.27
C ALA A 200 36.28 -7.80 -18.79
N ALA A 201 35.55 -6.69 -18.94
CA ALA A 201 36.01 -5.38 -18.47
C ALA A 201 36.05 -5.28 -16.94
N LEU A 202 35.12 -5.94 -16.23
CA LEU A 202 35.11 -6.01 -14.77
C LEU A 202 36.24 -6.90 -14.25
N GLU A 203 36.47 -8.06 -14.85
CA GLU A 203 37.56 -8.97 -14.49
C GLU A 203 38.93 -8.30 -14.63
N ALA A 204 39.17 -7.59 -15.75
CA ALA A 204 40.41 -6.84 -15.94
C ALA A 204 40.62 -5.77 -14.87
N ARG A 205 39.54 -5.11 -14.45
CA ARG A 205 39.56 -4.04 -13.45
C ARG A 205 39.76 -4.58 -12.03
N VAL A 206 39.27 -5.79 -11.73
CA VAL A 206 39.55 -6.51 -10.48
C VAL A 206 41.03 -6.93 -10.45
N ALA A 207 41.56 -7.52 -11.52
CA ALA A 207 42.97 -7.91 -11.59
C ALA A 207 43.94 -6.72 -11.47
N GLU A 208 43.57 -5.55 -11.99
CA GLU A 208 44.29 -4.29 -11.78
C GLU A 208 44.33 -3.87 -10.30
N LEU A 209 43.18 -3.93 -9.62
CA LEU A 209 43.05 -3.54 -8.22
C LEU A 209 43.79 -4.51 -7.29
N GLU A 210 43.69 -5.81 -7.54
CA GLU A 210 44.38 -6.84 -6.76
C GLU A 210 45.90 -6.66 -6.82
N ARG A 211 46.46 -6.39 -8.01
CA ARG A 211 47.89 -6.06 -8.19
C ARG A 211 48.29 -4.81 -7.40
N ARG A 212 47.39 -3.82 -7.33
CA ARG A 212 47.62 -2.56 -6.62
C ARG A 212 47.60 -2.73 -5.10
N THR A 213 46.80 -3.68 -4.60
CA THR A 213 46.72 -4.01 -3.17
C THR A 213 47.81 -4.97 -2.70
N GLN A 214 48.38 -5.81 -3.58
CA GLN A 214 49.50 -6.70 -3.27
C GLN A 214 50.87 -6.02 -3.34
N GLY A 215 50.94 -4.79 -3.88
CA GLY A 215 52.14 -3.96 -3.94
C GLY A 215 52.26 -2.92 -2.83
N LEU A 216 51.39 -2.98 -1.81
CA LEU A 216 51.43 -2.19 -0.57
C LEU A 216 51.70 -3.13 0.62
#